data_AF-A0A7W3LWQ9-F1
#
_entry.id   AF-A0A7W3LWQ9-F1
#
_cell.length_a   1.000
_cell.length_b   1.000
_cell.length_c   1.000
_cell.angle_alpha   90.00
_cell.angle_beta   90.00
_cell.angle_gamma   90.00
#
_symmetry.space_group_name_H-M   'P 1'
#
loop_
_entity.id
_entity.type
_entity.pdbx_description
1 polymer ?
#
loop_
_entity_poly.entity_id
_entity_poly.type
_entity_poly.pdbx_seq_one_letter_code
_entity_poly.pdbx_strand_id
1 'polypeptide(L)'
;MHTARQQGRPWLGPAWAGLGGRGWITTDLAALIERRPEIRDRTRAIDRHIITALLDRRDVPLREKTLWRLAYESAARADEVLALNIEHLDLDNKRGRILGKGGTARWIHWQSGTTRLLPRLINGRTSGPLFLADPRPHRCPDHR
;
A
#
# COMPACT_ATOMS: atom_id res chain seq x y z
N MET A 1 37.48 -6.26 35.63
CA MET A 1 36.42 -7.15 35.12
C MET A 1 35.64 -6.40 34.06
N HIS A 2 35.48 -7.03 32.90
CA HIS A 2 35.09 -6.45 31.61
C HIS A 2 33.72 -5.77 31.60
N THR A 3 33.68 -4.51 31.16
CA THR A 3 32.49 -3.91 30.53
C THR A 3 32.50 -4.27 29.05
N ALA A 4 31.65 -5.23 28.65
CA ALA A 4 31.39 -5.54 27.25
C ALA A 4 30.52 -4.43 26.63
N ARG A 5 31.14 -3.54 25.86
CA ARG A 5 30.44 -2.53 25.06
C ARG A 5 30.00 -3.19 23.76
N GLN A 6 28.70 -3.42 23.61
CA GLN A 6 28.08 -3.95 22.39
C GLN A 6 28.37 -3.01 21.21
N GLN A 7 28.92 -3.58 20.14
CA GLN A 7 29.18 -2.90 18.88
C GLN A 7 27.89 -2.91 18.05
N GLY A 8 27.25 -1.75 17.90
CA GLY A 8 26.19 -1.54 16.92
C GLY A 8 26.78 -1.43 15.52
N ARG A 9 26.43 -2.37 14.64
CA ARG A 9 26.78 -2.34 13.22
C ARG A 9 26.12 -1.11 12.55
N PRO A 10 26.87 -0.21 11.90
CA PRO A 10 26.27 0.89 11.17
C PRO A 10 25.60 0.37 9.89
N TRP A 11 24.33 0.74 9.73
CA TRP A 11 23.50 0.43 8.58
C TRP A 11 24.05 1.09 7.30
N LEU A 12 24.17 0.28 6.25
CA LEU A 12 24.12 0.59 4.81
C LEU A 12 24.17 2.07 4.43
N GLY A 13 25.33 2.52 3.95
CA GLY A 13 25.47 3.78 3.22
C GLY A 13 24.70 3.77 1.89
N PRO A 14 24.37 4.95 1.32
CA PRO A 14 23.60 5.04 0.09
C PRO A 14 24.39 4.53 -1.12
N ALA A 15 23.70 3.81 -2.01
CA ALA A 15 24.25 3.05 -3.14
C ALA A 15 24.88 3.88 -4.29
N TRP A 16 25.13 5.18 -4.10
CA TRP A 16 25.78 6.03 -5.11
C TRP A 16 27.30 6.10 -4.96
N ALA A 17 27.88 5.50 -3.91
CA ALA A 17 29.33 5.51 -3.65
C ALA A 17 30.20 4.67 -4.61
N GLY A 18 29.68 4.30 -5.80
CA GLY A 18 30.31 3.36 -6.73
C GLY A 18 30.47 3.85 -8.17
N LEU A 19 30.53 5.17 -8.41
CA LEU A 19 30.71 5.74 -9.76
C LEU A 19 31.88 6.74 -9.81
N GLY A 20 33.04 6.33 -9.32
CA GLY A 20 34.30 7.07 -9.52
C GLY A 20 34.84 6.79 -10.93
N GLY A 21 34.64 7.72 -11.87
CA GLY A 21 35.23 7.58 -13.21
C GLY A 21 34.85 8.64 -14.24
N ARG A 22 33.84 9.46 -13.97
CA ARG A 22 33.58 10.69 -14.74
C ARG A 22 33.49 11.80 -13.70
N GLY A 23 34.02 12.99 -13.97
CA GLY A 23 34.19 14.10 -13.01
C GLY A 23 32.88 14.61 -12.41
N TRP A 24 32.34 13.89 -11.43
CA TRP A 24 31.16 14.25 -10.66
C TRP A 24 31.61 14.73 -9.29
N ILE A 25 30.88 15.71 -8.75
CA ILE A 25 31.20 16.39 -7.50
C ILE A 25 31.28 15.33 -6.38
N THR A 26 32.47 15.19 -5.78
CA THR A 26 32.75 14.25 -4.68
C THR A 26 32.33 14.80 -3.32
N THR A 27 32.03 16.10 -3.27
CA THR A 27 31.54 16.80 -2.09
C THR A 27 30.07 16.45 -1.86
N ASP A 28 29.71 16.19 -0.60
CA ASP A 28 28.31 16.02 -0.20
C ASP A 28 27.54 17.33 -0.38
N LEU A 29 26.87 17.47 -1.52
CA LEU A 29 26.04 18.62 -1.86
C LEU A 29 24.85 18.78 -0.92
N ALA A 30 24.39 17.70 -0.27
CA ALA A 30 23.28 17.78 0.68
C ALA A 30 23.69 18.51 1.96
N ALA A 31 24.98 18.51 2.31
CA ALA A 31 25.52 19.25 3.44
C ALA A 31 25.52 20.78 3.24
N LEU A 32 25.40 21.25 1.98
CA LEU A 32 25.38 22.68 1.63
C LEU A 32 23.97 23.29 1.64
N ILE A 33 22.93 22.47 1.88
CA ILE A 33 21.54 22.89 1.82
C ILE A 33 20.91 22.70 3.20
N GLU A 34 20.36 23.77 3.77
CA GLU A 34 19.57 23.64 4.98
C GLU A 34 18.36 22.75 4.74
N ARG A 35 18.20 21.73 5.59
CA ARG A 35 17.05 20.83 5.52
C ARG A 35 15.78 21.65 5.77
N ARG A 36 14.87 21.67 4.78
CA ARG A 36 13.52 22.21 4.97
C ARG A 36 12.84 21.51 6.15
N PRO A 37 12.24 22.25 7.10
CA PRO A 37 11.46 21.65 8.18
C PRO A 37 10.35 20.79 7.60
N GLU A 38 10.37 19.50 7.94
CA GLU A 38 9.33 18.57 7.55
C GLU A 38 8.12 18.81 8.45
N ILE A 39 6.96 19.10 7.84
CA ILE A 39 5.70 19.20 8.57
C ILE A 39 5.44 17.81 9.15
N ARG A 40 5.51 17.69 10.47
CA ARG A 40 5.18 16.44 11.15
C ARG A 40 3.76 16.04 10.77
N ASP A 41 3.60 14.77 10.38
CA ASP A 41 2.29 14.20 10.17
C ASP A 41 1.49 14.27 11.48
N ARG A 42 0.37 14.98 11.45
CA ARG A 42 -0.57 15.13 12.57
C ARG A 42 -1.87 14.38 12.31
N THR A 43 -1.89 13.46 11.35
CA THR A 43 -3.07 12.69 10.99
C THR A 43 -3.53 11.89 12.21
N ARG A 44 -4.71 12.25 12.72
CA ARG A 44 -5.33 11.53 13.84
C ARG A 44 -5.96 10.24 13.33
N ALA A 45 -5.89 9.21 14.16
CA ALA A 45 -6.69 8.01 13.96
C ALA A 45 -8.18 8.37 13.90
N ILE A 46 -8.89 7.75 12.97
CA ILE A 46 -10.35 7.90 12.83
C ILE A 46 -11.02 7.12 13.97
N ASP A 47 -12.05 7.71 14.57
CA ASP A 47 -12.82 7.04 15.63
C ASP A 47 -13.47 5.75 15.14
N ARG A 48 -13.46 4.72 15.99
CA ARG A 48 -13.99 3.39 15.66
C ARG A 48 -15.47 3.44 15.28
N HIS A 49 -16.28 4.26 15.92
CA HIS A 49 -17.70 4.36 15.61
C HIS A 49 -17.95 4.94 14.21
N ILE A 50 -17.12 5.89 13.77
CA ILE A 50 -17.18 6.44 12.42
C ILE A 50 -16.83 5.36 11.39
N ILE A 51 -15.79 4.57 11.66
CA ILE A 51 -15.40 3.45 10.79
C ILE A 51 -16.52 2.42 10.72
N THR A 52 -17.10 2.03 11.86
CA THR A 52 -18.22 1.08 11.88
C THR A 52 -19.39 1.59 11.06
N ALA A 53 -19.80 2.84 11.26
CA ALA A 53 -20.87 3.46 10.48
C ALA A 53 -20.56 3.46 8.97
N LEU A 54 -19.32 3.81 8.58
CA LEU A 54 -18.88 3.80 7.19
C LEU A 54 -18.95 2.41 6.56
N LEU A 55 -18.51 1.37 7.27
CA LEU A 55 -18.49 -0.01 6.79
C LEU A 55 -19.89 -0.64 6.73
N ASP A 56 -20.82 -0.17 7.54
CA ASP A 56 -22.20 -0.69 7.60
C ASP A 56 -23.15 -0.02 6.60
N ARG A 57 -22.73 1.07 5.96
CA ARG A 57 -23.50 1.75 4.90
C ARG A 57 -24.00 0.80 3.82
N ARG A 58 -25.25 1.03 3.41
CA ARG A 58 -26.02 0.21 2.44
C ARG A 58 -26.12 0.86 1.06
N ASP A 59 -25.86 2.17 0.99
CA ASP A 59 -25.93 3.02 -0.20
C ASP A 59 -24.61 3.03 -1.00
N VAL A 60 -23.65 2.18 -0.64
CA VAL A 60 -22.32 2.09 -1.26
C VAL A 60 -22.27 0.85 -2.14
N PRO A 61 -21.78 0.93 -3.40
CA PRO A 61 -21.70 -0.23 -4.25
C PRO A 61 -20.76 -1.30 -3.66
N LEU A 62 -20.99 -2.56 -4.07
CA LEU A 62 -20.27 -3.71 -3.52
C LEU A 62 -18.75 -3.58 -3.64
N ARG A 63 -18.27 -3.02 -4.76
CA ARG A 63 -16.85 -2.81 -5.03
C ARG A 63 -16.21 -1.91 -3.98
N GLU A 64 -16.74 -0.70 -3.79
CA GLU A 64 -16.25 0.30 -2.84
C GLU A 64 -16.35 -0.23 -1.41
N LYS A 65 -17.47 -0.87 -1.07
CA LYS A 65 -17.67 -1.48 0.25
C LYS A 65 -16.61 -2.55 0.55
N THR A 66 -16.31 -3.40 -0.43
CA THR A 66 -15.27 -4.45 -0.29
C THR A 66 -13.87 -3.83 -0.20
N LEU A 67 -13.58 -2.80 -0.99
CA LEU A 67 -12.31 -2.08 -0.96
C LEU A 67 -12.05 -1.46 0.41
N TRP A 68 -13.02 -0.73 0.97
CA TRP A 68 -12.88 -0.11 2.29
C TRP A 68 -12.72 -1.16 3.40
N ARG A 69 -13.49 -2.24 3.32
CA ARG A 69 -13.41 -3.33 4.31
C ARG A 69 -12.05 -4.02 4.29
N LEU A 70 -11.55 -4.32 3.10
CA LEU A 70 -10.26 -4.96 2.91
C LEU A 70 -9.11 -4.05 3.35
N ALA A 71 -9.15 -2.77 2.99
CA ALA A 71 -8.15 -1.79 3.42
C ALA A 71 -8.14 -1.66 4.96
N TYR A 72 -9.32 -1.60 5.59
CA TYR A 72 -9.42 -1.52 7.03
C TYR A 72 -8.91 -2.79 7.73
N GLU A 73 -9.32 -3.97 7.28
CA GLU A 73 -8.97 -5.24 7.94
C GLU A 73 -7.51 -5.66 7.71
N SER A 74 -6.91 -5.27 6.58
CA SER A 74 -5.53 -5.64 6.23
C SER A 74 -4.47 -4.64 6.65
N ALA A 75 -4.85 -3.38 6.89
CA ALA A 75 -3.93 -2.24 7.06
C ALA A 75 -2.88 -2.13 5.94
N ALA A 76 -3.15 -2.71 4.77
CA ALA A 76 -2.28 -2.64 3.61
C ALA A 76 -2.37 -1.25 2.96
N ARG A 77 -1.34 -0.90 2.19
CA ARG A 77 -1.35 0.35 1.42
C ARG A 77 -2.38 0.28 0.29
N ALA A 78 -2.84 1.44 -0.16
CA ALA A 78 -3.88 1.50 -1.18
C ALA A 78 -3.45 0.85 -2.50
N ASP A 79 -2.21 1.09 -2.93
CA ASP A 79 -1.61 0.47 -4.12
C ASP A 79 -1.56 -1.06 -4.02
N GLU A 80 -1.21 -1.57 -2.84
CA GLU A 80 -1.13 -2.99 -2.55
C GLU A 80 -2.49 -3.68 -2.62
N VAL A 81 -3.54 -3.04 -2.08
CA VAL A 81 -4.92 -3.55 -2.17
C VAL A 81 -5.42 -3.52 -3.61
N LEU A 82 -5.12 -2.45 -4.35
CA LEU A 82 -5.56 -2.29 -5.75
C LEU A 82 -4.80 -3.19 -6.73
N ALA A 83 -3.58 -3.61 -6.38
CA ALA A 83 -2.76 -4.53 -7.18
C ALA A 83 -3.11 -6.01 -6.99
N LEU A 84 -4.07 -6.34 -6.11
CA LEU A 84 -4.51 -7.72 -5.94
C LEU A 84 -5.18 -8.26 -7.20
N ASN A 85 -4.72 -9.43 -7.62
CA ASN A 85 -5.41 -10.22 -8.62
C ASN A 85 -6.05 -11.46 -8.00
N ILE A 86 -7.10 -11.97 -8.67
CA ILE A 86 -7.90 -13.11 -8.21
C ILE A 86 -7.07 -14.39 -8.11
N GLU A 87 -6.16 -14.63 -9.07
CA GLU A 87 -5.30 -15.81 -9.09
C GLU A 87 -4.28 -15.86 -7.94
N HIS A 88 -4.11 -14.75 -7.22
CA HIS A 88 -3.19 -14.62 -6.09
C HIS A 88 -3.89 -14.66 -4.73
N LEU A 89 -5.20 -14.91 -4.70
CA LEU A 89 -5.98 -15.02 -3.48
C LEU A 89 -6.01 -16.46 -2.97
N ASP A 90 -5.80 -16.60 -1.67
CA ASP A 90 -6.00 -17.81 -0.90
C ASP A 90 -7.16 -17.52 0.08
N LEU A 91 -8.37 -17.82 -0.40
CA LEU A 91 -9.63 -17.48 0.27
C LEU A 91 -9.80 -18.28 1.57
N ASP A 92 -9.31 -19.53 1.60
CA ASP A 92 -9.37 -20.41 2.76
C ASP A 92 -8.53 -19.87 3.91
N ASN A 93 -7.33 -19.36 3.60
CA ASN A 93 -6.44 -18.74 4.58
C ASN A 93 -6.64 -17.23 4.74
N LYS A 94 -7.66 -16.65 4.09
CA LYS A 94 -8.01 -15.22 4.13
C LYS A 94 -6.81 -14.31 3.84
N ARG A 95 -6.05 -14.64 2.80
CA ARG A 95 -4.84 -13.92 2.43
C ARG A 95 -4.68 -13.75 0.92
N GLY A 96 -3.98 -12.70 0.52
CA GLY A 96 -3.70 -12.38 -0.87
C GLY A 96 -2.23 -12.04 -1.05
N ARG A 97 -1.61 -12.58 -2.10
CA ARG A 97 -0.21 -12.30 -2.42
C ARG A 97 -0.11 -11.02 -3.24
N ILE A 98 0.82 -10.16 -2.86
CA ILE A 98 1.17 -8.96 -3.60
C ILE A 98 2.70 -8.87 -3.79
N LEU A 99 3.11 -8.07 -4.76
CA LEU A 99 4.52 -7.72 -4.97
C LEU A 99 4.80 -6.35 -4.34
N GLY A 100 5.65 -6.33 -3.32
CA GLY A 100 6.14 -5.10 -2.72
C GLY A 100 7.22 -4.44 -3.57
N LYS A 101 7.65 -3.25 -3.14
CA LYS A 101 8.77 -2.53 -3.75
C LYS A 101 10.01 -3.43 -3.77
N GLY A 102 10.67 -3.53 -4.92
CA GLY A 102 11.82 -4.42 -5.14
C GLY A 102 11.45 -5.85 -5.54
N GLY A 103 10.18 -6.12 -5.86
CA GLY A 103 9.73 -7.44 -6.34
C GLY A 103 9.57 -8.48 -5.22
N THR A 104 9.72 -8.08 -3.95
CA THR A 104 9.55 -8.98 -2.82
C THR A 104 8.07 -9.32 -2.62
N ALA A 105 7.74 -10.60 -2.70
CA ALA A 105 6.39 -11.07 -2.43
C ALA A 105 6.05 -10.93 -0.94
N ARG A 106 4.84 -10.46 -0.65
CA ARG A 106 4.30 -10.39 0.71
C ARG A 106 2.82 -10.78 0.69
N TRP A 107 2.33 -11.18 1.86
CA TRP A 107 0.93 -11.52 2.07
C TRP A 107 0.21 -10.40 2.79
N ILE A 108 -0.99 -10.09 2.34
CA ILE A 108 -1.96 -9.32 3.12
C ILE A 108 -3.00 -10.28 3.66
N HIS A 109 -3.46 -10.06 4.88
CA HIS A 109 -4.48 -10.87 5.54
C HIS A 109 -5.73 -10.03 5.77
N TRP A 110 -6.90 -10.65 5.80
CA TRP A 110 -8.16 -9.97 6.11
C TRP A 110 -9.02 -10.80 7.04
N GLN A 111 -10.11 -10.20 7.51
CA GLN A 111 -11.01 -10.80 8.48
C GLN A 111 -12.35 -11.16 7.83
N SER A 112 -13.29 -11.62 8.67
CA SER A 112 -14.56 -12.18 8.21
C SER A 112 -15.42 -11.21 7.41
N GLY A 113 -15.25 -9.89 7.60
CA GLY A 113 -16.01 -8.89 6.85
C GLY A 113 -15.69 -8.93 5.37
N THR A 114 -14.41 -8.99 5.03
CA THR A 114 -13.97 -9.10 3.63
C THR A 114 -14.30 -10.48 3.05
N THR A 115 -14.11 -11.56 3.81
CA THR A 115 -14.44 -12.93 3.38
C THR A 115 -15.88 -13.05 2.89
N ARG A 116 -16.85 -12.38 3.55
CA ARG A 116 -18.27 -12.42 3.15
C ARG A 116 -18.57 -11.68 1.84
N LEU A 117 -17.74 -10.71 1.47
CA LEU A 117 -17.97 -9.86 0.29
C LEU A 117 -17.23 -10.37 -0.95
N LEU A 118 -16.05 -10.97 -0.77
CA LEU A 118 -15.17 -11.42 -1.86
C LEU A 118 -15.84 -12.32 -2.89
N PRO A 119 -16.58 -13.39 -2.53
CA PRO A 119 -17.22 -14.26 -3.54
C PRO A 119 -18.18 -13.51 -4.45
N ARG A 120 -18.91 -12.52 -3.89
CA ARG A 120 -19.85 -11.68 -4.65
C ARG A 120 -19.14 -10.70 -5.58
N LEU A 121 -17.98 -10.18 -5.17
CA LEU A 121 -17.16 -9.29 -5.99
C LEU A 121 -16.41 -10.04 -7.11
N ILE A 122 -15.94 -11.25 -6.82
CA ILE A 122 -15.25 -12.12 -7.78
C ILE A 122 -16.23 -12.52 -8.89
N ASN A 123 -17.47 -12.87 -8.53
CA ASN A 123 -18.54 -13.16 -9.48
C ASN A 123 -18.14 -14.22 -10.53
N GLY A 124 -17.51 -15.31 -10.09
CA GLY A 124 -17.07 -16.41 -10.95
C GLY A 124 -15.80 -16.16 -11.79
N ARG A 125 -15.22 -14.95 -11.73
CA ARG A 125 -13.93 -14.67 -12.38
C ARG A 125 -12.82 -15.50 -11.75
N THR A 126 -11.90 -16.01 -12.57
CA THR A 126 -10.78 -16.85 -12.12
C THR A 126 -9.44 -16.13 -12.14
N SER A 127 -9.33 -15.02 -12.88
CA SER A 127 -8.09 -14.26 -13.02
C SER A 127 -8.32 -12.76 -13.23
N GLY A 128 -7.23 -12.00 -13.07
CA GLY A 128 -7.18 -10.56 -13.31
C GLY A 128 -7.45 -9.73 -12.06
N PRO A 129 -7.54 -8.39 -12.21
CA PRO A 129 -7.65 -7.49 -11.08
C PRO A 129 -8.91 -7.77 -10.25
N LEU A 130 -8.74 -7.85 -8.93
CA LEU A 130 -9.84 -8.02 -7.99
C LEU A 130 -10.83 -6.85 -8.11
N PHE A 131 -10.29 -5.63 -8.16
CA PHE A 131 -11.03 -4.39 -8.35
C PHE A 131 -10.86 -3.87 -9.77
N LEU A 132 -11.93 -3.96 -10.57
CA LEU A 132 -11.96 -3.32 -11.88
C LEU A 132 -12.17 -1.81 -11.72
N ALA A 133 -11.49 -1.00 -12.52
CA ALA A 133 -11.88 0.40 -12.67
C ALA A 133 -13.20 0.43 -13.46
N ASP A 134 -14.16 1.24 -13.02
CA ASP A 134 -15.29 1.58 -13.87
C ASP A 134 -14.77 2.53 -14.96
N PRO A 135 -14.77 2.16 -16.25
CA PRO A 135 -14.37 3.06 -17.31
C PRO A 135 -15.45 4.12 -17.43
N ARG A 136 -15.40 5.15 -16.58
CA ARG A 136 -16.09 6.39 -16.88
C ARG A 136 -15.46 6.94 -18.15
N PRO A 137 -16.23 7.15 -19.24
CA PRO A 137 -15.69 7.86 -20.38
C PRO A 137 -15.23 9.22 -19.86
N HIS A 138 -13.95 9.53 -20.06
CA HIS A 138 -13.46 10.88 -19.94
C HIS A 138 -14.23 11.68 -20.99
N ARG A 139 -15.29 12.35 -20.56
CA ARG A 139 -16.05 13.23 -21.43
C ARG A 139 -15.14 14.42 -21.69
N CYS A 140 -14.35 14.36 -22.76
CA CYS A 140 -13.73 15.55 -23.31
C CYS A 140 -14.88 16.45 -23.77
N PRO A 141 -15.02 17.69 -23.26
CA PRO A 141 -16.01 18.62 -23.78
C PRO A 141 -15.74 18.81 -25.27
N ASP A 142 -16.72 18.49 -26.12
CA ASP A 142 -16.68 18.84 -27.54
C ASP A 142 -16.82 20.36 -27.61
N HIS A 143 -15.71 21.05 -27.86
CA HIS A 143 -15.72 22.48 -28.16
C HIS A 143 -16.14 22.64 -29.63
N ARG A 144 -17.44 22.80 -29.87
CA ARG A 144 -17.99 23.32 -31.13
C ARG A 144 -18.32 24.81 -31.02
#